data_AF-A0A6B2VH79-F1
#
_entry.id   AF-A0A6B2VH79-F1
#
_cell.length_a   1.000
_cell.length_b   1.000
_cell.length_c   1.000
_cell.angle_alpha   90.00
_cell.angle_beta   90.00
_cell.angle_gamma   90.00
#
_symmetry.space_group_name_H-M   'P 1'
#
loop_
_entity.id
_entity.type
_entity.pdbx_description
1 polymer ?
#
loop_
_entity_poly.entity_id
_entity_poly.type
_entity_poly.pdbx_seq_one_letter_code
_entity_poly.pdbx_strand_id
1 'polypeptide(L)'
;MSADDEPTAPHLNDVRTPLPQARETLKQAARRHAHLLAALPPHGERTVRQQADAETAADTVRTLRATFMDTHTDAVYDELTDRLTRPLRVDELAAAAATAFPGLVPTGEQLAAERTRPQARKEGHEIDQGIFFSRVLRSPRAGAHLLDTMLLPTPRATALLPEFTRTGRVDLGSVRLERTGAVARVTMCRDDALNAEDNTQVDDMETAVDLALLDPAVEVGLLRGGEMTHPRYRGRRVFSAGINLKALHSGDISLVDFLLRRELGYIHKLLRGVRTDRPGWRSRTTDKPWVAVVDSFAIGGGAQLLLVFDHVIAAADAYVSLPAAQEGIVPGAANFRLTRSAGPRLARQVILEGRRIFATEPEARFLIDEVHDRTDLDLAVERSVERLRGSAVLANRRMLNLAEESPDDFRRYMAEFALHQAIRLYSSDVIDKVGRFSGAPAPEPGRTP
;
A
#
# COMPACT_ATOMS: atom_id res chain seq x y z
N MET A 1 -10.29 -44.12 23.26
CA MET A 1 -9.57 -42.91 23.68
C MET A 1 -10.45 -42.21 24.71
N SER A 2 -9.93 -42.06 25.93
CA SER A 2 -10.64 -41.46 27.07
C SER A 2 -10.96 -39.99 26.81
N ALA A 3 -12.05 -39.51 27.42
CA ALA A 3 -12.54 -38.13 27.35
C ALA A 3 -11.68 -37.11 28.14
N ASP A 4 -10.43 -37.46 28.48
CA ASP A 4 -9.51 -36.68 29.33
C ASP A 4 -8.30 -36.09 28.57
N ASP A 5 -8.32 -36.13 27.23
CA ASP A 5 -7.22 -35.66 26.39
C ASP A 5 -7.69 -34.56 25.43
N GLU A 6 -8.54 -33.65 25.91
CA GLU A 6 -8.78 -32.38 25.23
C GLU A 6 -7.62 -31.45 25.63
N PRO A 7 -6.63 -31.20 24.76
CA PRO A 7 -5.46 -30.44 25.13
C PRO A 7 -5.89 -29.02 25.47
N THR A 8 -5.57 -28.59 26.70
CA THR A 8 -5.89 -27.27 27.25
C THR A 8 -5.61 -26.15 26.23
N ALA A 9 -6.49 -25.15 26.23
CA ALA A 9 -6.31 -23.97 25.39
C ALA A 9 -4.93 -23.35 25.70
N PRO A 10 -4.11 -23.05 24.67
CA PRO A 10 -2.75 -22.59 24.88
C PRO A 10 -2.75 -21.26 25.62
N HIS A 11 -1.96 -21.16 26.68
CA HIS A 11 -1.84 -19.95 27.49
C HIS A 11 -0.90 -18.95 26.80
N LEU A 12 -1.10 -17.65 27.00
CA LEU A 12 -0.25 -16.62 26.38
C LEU A 12 1.24 -16.76 26.74
N ASN A 13 1.55 -17.32 27.92
CA ASN A 13 2.93 -17.59 28.33
C ASN A 13 3.60 -18.68 27.49
N ASP A 14 2.83 -19.57 26.85
CA ASP A 14 3.38 -20.70 26.09
C ASP A 14 4.07 -20.23 24.81
N VAL A 15 3.66 -19.08 24.28
CA VAL A 15 4.28 -18.41 23.12
C VAL A 15 5.34 -17.36 23.51
N ARG A 16 5.68 -17.27 24.80
CA ARG A 16 6.81 -16.46 25.33
C ARG A 16 8.04 -17.31 25.69
N THR A 17 7.93 -18.63 25.52
CA THR A 17 9.01 -19.60 25.74
C THR A 17 10.11 -19.45 24.68
N PRO A 18 11.27 -20.11 24.80
CA PRO A 18 12.30 -20.06 23.75
C PRO A 18 11.74 -20.38 22.36
N LEU A 19 12.23 -19.66 21.34
CA LEU A 19 11.64 -19.63 19.98
C LEU A 19 11.26 -21.02 19.40
N PRO A 20 12.05 -22.10 19.53
CA PRO A 20 11.64 -23.41 19.03
C PRO A 20 10.36 -23.96 19.68
N GLN A 21 10.17 -23.75 20.98
CA GLN A 21 8.98 -24.18 21.73
C GLN A 21 7.78 -23.31 21.38
N ALA A 22 7.94 -21.99 21.43
CA ALA A 22 6.90 -21.03 21.09
C ALA A 22 6.38 -21.23 19.64
N ARG A 23 7.28 -21.57 18.70
CA ARG A 23 6.94 -21.90 17.31
C ARG A 23 6.01 -23.11 17.22
N GLU A 24 6.33 -24.18 17.94
CA GLU A 24 5.50 -25.40 17.92
C GLU A 24 4.13 -25.15 18.58
N THR A 25 4.09 -24.40 19.69
CA THR A 25 2.84 -23.96 20.32
C THR A 25 1.95 -23.20 19.35
N LEU A 26 2.49 -22.19 18.65
CA LEU A 26 1.74 -21.38 17.69
C LEU A 26 1.22 -22.23 16.52
N LYS A 27 2.07 -23.12 15.99
CA LYS A 27 1.71 -24.06 14.93
C LYS A 27 0.56 -24.99 15.34
N GLN A 28 0.58 -25.52 16.56
CA GLN A 28 -0.50 -26.35 17.08
C GLN A 28 -1.80 -25.56 17.31
N ALA A 29 -1.71 -24.33 17.82
CA ALA A 29 -2.86 -23.44 17.95
C ALA A 29 -3.51 -23.12 16.59
N ALA A 30 -2.71 -22.80 15.58
CA ALA A 30 -3.18 -22.53 14.23
C ALA A 30 -3.81 -23.78 13.57
N ARG A 31 -3.23 -24.97 13.78
CA ARG A 31 -3.81 -26.25 13.31
C ARG A 31 -5.18 -26.52 13.93
N ARG A 32 -5.33 -26.31 15.25
CA ARG A 32 -6.62 -26.46 15.94
C ARG A 32 -7.66 -25.50 15.38
N HIS A 33 -7.30 -24.24 15.16
CA HIS A 33 -8.20 -23.27 14.54
C HIS A 33 -8.60 -23.65 13.11
N ALA A 34 -7.65 -24.12 12.28
CA ALA A 34 -7.96 -24.59 10.93
C ALA A 34 -8.92 -25.80 10.95
N HIS A 35 -8.73 -26.75 11.86
CA HIS A 35 -9.63 -27.89 12.04
C HIS A 35 -11.04 -27.46 12.46
N LEU A 36 -11.13 -26.48 13.37
CA LEU A 36 -12.42 -25.89 13.76
C LEU A 36 -13.11 -25.24 12.57
N LEU A 37 -12.42 -24.42 11.79
CA LEU A 37 -13.00 -23.77 10.60
C LEU A 37 -13.45 -24.79 9.55
N ALA A 38 -12.70 -25.87 9.35
CA ALA A 38 -13.05 -26.95 8.42
C ALA A 38 -14.30 -27.75 8.85
N ALA A 39 -14.61 -27.77 10.15
CA ALA A 39 -15.81 -28.40 10.69
C ALA A 39 -17.06 -27.51 10.62
N LEU A 40 -16.90 -26.21 10.33
CA LEU A 40 -18.00 -25.26 10.19
C LEU A 40 -18.44 -25.11 8.72
N PRO A 41 -19.70 -24.70 8.47
CA PRO A 41 -20.10 -24.24 7.15
C PRO A 41 -19.22 -23.09 6.65
N PRO A 42 -19.13 -22.86 5.32
CA PRO A 42 -18.42 -21.73 4.74
C PRO A 42 -18.87 -20.38 5.33
N HIS A 43 -17.97 -19.39 5.35
CA HIS A 43 -18.27 -18.05 5.85
C HIS A 43 -19.52 -17.45 5.18
N GLY A 44 -20.42 -16.90 6.00
CA GLY A 44 -21.73 -16.38 5.60
C GLY A 44 -22.82 -17.41 5.32
N GLU A 45 -22.56 -18.71 5.49
CA GLU A 45 -23.58 -19.77 5.64
C GLU A 45 -23.69 -20.23 7.11
N ARG A 46 -22.81 -19.73 7.97
CA ARG A 46 -22.77 -20.02 9.40
C ARG A 46 -23.98 -19.38 10.10
N THR A 47 -24.54 -20.10 11.07
CA THR A 47 -25.45 -19.52 12.06
C THR A 47 -24.71 -18.46 12.90
N VAL A 48 -25.47 -17.58 13.57
CA VAL A 48 -24.90 -16.56 14.47
C VAL A 48 -23.95 -17.17 15.50
N ARG A 49 -24.32 -18.32 16.08
CA ARG A 49 -23.48 -19.04 17.05
C ARG A 49 -22.20 -19.57 16.41
N GLN A 50 -22.29 -20.25 15.26
CA GLN A 50 -21.10 -20.76 14.55
C GLN A 50 -20.16 -19.64 14.10
N GLN A 51 -20.71 -18.49 13.70
CA GLN A 51 -19.91 -17.32 13.36
C GLN A 51 -19.18 -16.77 14.60
N ALA A 52 -19.89 -16.63 15.73
CA ALA A 52 -19.27 -16.19 16.99
C ALA A 52 -18.19 -17.16 17.49
N ASP A 53 -18.40 -18.46 17.34
CA ASP A 53 -17.41 -19.49 17.68
C ASP A 53 -16.16 -19.37 16.79
N ALA A 54 -16.34 -19.16 15.48
CA ALA A 54 -15.24 -18.94 14.52
C ALA A 54 -14.45 -17.66 14.84
N GLU A 55 -15.15 -16.56 15.15
CA GLU A 55 -14.54 -15.27 15.51
C GLU A 55 -13.75 -15.36 16.81
N THR A 56 -14.30 -16.02 17.84
CA THR A 56 -13.62 -16.24 19.13
C THR A 56 -12.35 -17.09 18.95
N ALA A 57 -12.42 -18.14 18.14
CA ALA A 57 -11.27 -18.96 17.82
C ALA A 57 -10.20 -18.17 17.04
N ALA A 58 -10.61 -17.35 16.07
CA ALA A 58 -9.72 -16.50 15.30
C ALA A 58 -9.03 -15.45 16.19
N ASP A 59 -9.77 -14.80 17.09
CA ASP A 59 -9.24 -13.81 18.03
C ASP A 59 -8.23 -14.43 19.01
N THR A 60 -8.52 -15.63 19.49
CA THR A 60 -7.60 -16.39 20.35
C THR A 60 -6.26 -16.65 19.65
N VAL A 61 -6.28 -17.16 18.41
CA VAL A 61 -5.02 -17.44 17.68
C VAL A 61 -4.31 -16.16 17.25
N ARG A 62 -5.04 -15.11 16.86
CA ARG A 62 -4.47 -13.79 16.53
C ARG A 62 -3.79 -13.16 17.76
N THR A 63 -4.36 -13.31 18.94
CA THR A 63 -3.76 -12.87 20.21
C THR A 63 -2.44 -13.61 20.50
N LEU A 64 -2.40 -14.92 20.21
CA LEU A 64 -1.15 -15.70 20.31
C LEU A 64 -0.11 -15.24 19.29
N ARG A 65 -0.49 -14.99 18.02
CA ARG A 65 0.42 -14.44 17.00
C ARG A 65 1.02 -13.11 17.42
N ALA A 66 0.19 -12.21 17.96
CA ALA A 66 0.62 -10.93 18.47
C ALA A 66 1.62 -11.11 19.62
N THR A 67 1.27 -11.90 20.64
CA THR A 67 2.13 -12.16 21.81
C THR A 67 3.46 -12.82 21.43
N PHE A 68 3.41 -13.78 20.50
CA PHE A 68 4.59 -14.43 19.94
C PHE A 68 5.52 -13.40 19.29
N MET A 69 4.99 -12.56 18.41
CA MET A 69 5.79 -11.53 17.74
C MET A 69 6.30 -10.48 18.72
N ASP A 70 5.50 -10.04 19.69
CA ASP A 70 5.94 -9.07 20.70
C ASP A 70 7.18 -9.56 21.48
N THR A 71 7.34 -10.88 21.63
CA THR A 71 8.50 -11.50 22.29
C THR A 71 9.64 -11.82 21.32
N HIS A 72 9.33 -12.24 20.09
CA HIS A 72 10.29 -12.90 19.20
C HIS A 72 10.55 -12.20 17.87
N THR A 73 10.00 -10.99 17.63
CA THR A 73 10.10 -10.28 16.34
C THR A 73 11.51 -10.32 15.75
N ASP A 74 12.50 -9.91 16.53
CA ASP A 74 13.87 -9.78 16.08
C ASP A 74 14.53 -11.14 15.77
N ALA A 75 14.24 -12.17 16.56
CA ALA A 75 14.75 -13.52 16.32
C ALA A 75 14.09 -14.18 15.10
N VAL A 76 12.78 -13.98 14.92
CA VAL A 76 12.03 -14.42 13.73
C VAL A 76 12.62 -13.75 12.49
N TYR A 77 12.79 -12.42 12.53
CA TYR A 77 13.32 -11.68 11.40
C TYR A 77 14.76 -12.07 11.05
N ASP A 78 15.61 -12.31 12.07
CA ASP A 78 16.98 -12.78 11.87
C ASP A 78 17.01 -14.16 11.19
N GLU A 79 16.13 -15.09 11.54
CA GLU A 79 16.04 -16.40 10.86
C GLU A 79 15.58 -16.26 9.40
N LEU A 80 14.61 -15.38 9.14
CA LEU A 80 14.09 -15.17 7.78
C LEU A 80 15.09 -14.48 6.85
N THR A 81 15.88 -13.55 7.38
CA THR A 81 16.77 -12.67 6.59
C THR A 81 18.25 -13.04 6.71
N ASP A 82 18.56 -14.21 7.30
CA ASP A 82 19.93 -14.60 7.65
C ASP A 82 20.69 -13.44 8.33
N ARG A 83 20.15 -12.99 9.47
CA ARG A 83 20.68 -11.88 10.27
C ARG A 83 20.90 -10.60 9.44
N LEU A 84 19.85 -10.17 8.73
CA LEU A 84 19.82 -8.94 7.91
C LEU A 84 20.74 -8.96 6.68
N THR A 85 21.22 -10.12 6.24
CA THR A 85 22.08 -10.22 5.05
C THR A 85 21.29 -10.52 3.77
N ARG A 86 20.10 -11.11 3.91
CA ARG A 86 19.18 -11.42 2.82
C ARG A 86 18.04 -10.39 2.78
N PRO A 87 18.05 -9.44 1.82
CA PRO A 87 16.96 -8.49 1.65
C PRO A 87 15.74 -9.21 1.08
N LEU A 88 14.67 -9.31 1.87
CA LEU A 88 13.38 -9.84 1.44
C LEU A 88 12.36 -8.70 1.35
N ARG A 89 11.77 -8.52 0.18
CA ARG A 89 10.64 -7.60 -0.03
C ARG A 89 9.40 -8.09 0.72
N VAL A 90 8.38 -7.26 0.87
CA VAL A 90 7.20 -7.59 1.70
C VAL A 90 6.53 -8.91 1.30
N ASP A 91 6.37 -9.17 0.01
CA ASP A 91 5.82 -10.41 -0.53
C ASP A 91 6.71 -11.62 -0.22
N GLU A 92 8.02 -11.50 -0.47
CA GLU A 92 9.01 -12.55 -0.21
C GLU A 92 9.15 -12.85 1.29
N LEU A 93 9.09 -11.82 2.13
CA LEU A 93 9.17 -11.94 3.58
C LEU A 93 7.92 -12.63 4.14
N ALA A 94 6.74 -12.30 3.64
CA ALA A 94 5.50 -12.98 4.02
C ALA A 94 5.55 -14.47 3.62
N ALA A 95 6.02 -14.79 2.41
CA ALA A 95 6.16 -16.16 1.94
C ALA A 95 7.21 -16.96 2.76
N ALA A 96 8.34 -16.34 3.07
CA ALA A 96 9.37 -16.94 3.92
C ALA A 96 8.85 -17.19 5.34
N ALA A 97 8.12 -16.24 5.92
CA ALA A 97 7.49 -16.37 7.23
C ALA A 97 6.47 -17.52 7.27
N ALA A 98 5.63 -17.65 6.23
CA ALA A 98 4.65 -18.73 6.14
C ALA A 98 5.31 -20.12 6.14
N THR A 99 6.48 -20.22 5.50
CA THR A 99 7.23 -21.48 5.38
C THR A 99 8.00 -21.82 6.67
N ALA A 100 8.75 -20.86 7.21
CA ALA A 100 9.62 -21.09 8.37
C ALA A 100 8.87 -21.11 9.71
N PHE A 101 7.73 -20.42 9.80
CA PHE A 101 6.88 -20.32 10.98
C PHE A 101 5.42 -20.68 10.66
N PRO A 102 5.10 -21.97 10.41
CA PRO A 102 3.74 -22.39 10.07
C PRO A 102 2.73 -21.94 11.13
N GLY A 103 1.68 -21.26 10.68
CA GLY A 103 0.62 -20.71 11.54
C GLY A 103 0.82 -19.24 11.95
N LEU A 104 2.00 -18.67 11.75
CA LEU A 104 2.27 -17.26 12.03
C LEU A 104 1.58 -16.31 11.03
N VAL A 105 1.71 -16.62 9.74
CA VAL A 105 1.05 -15.94 8.62
C VAL A 105 0.47 -16.99 7.67
N PRO A 106 -0.52 -16.65 6.82
CA PRO A 106 -1.11 -17.60 5.88
C PRO A 106 -0.13 -18.06 4.82
N THR A 107 -0.29 -19.32 4.40
CA THR A 107 0.41 -19.90 3.26
C THR A 107 -0.11 -19.34 1.94
N GLY A 108 0.68 -19.50 0.87
CA GLY A 108 0.24 -19.15 -0.48
C GLY A 108 -1.03 -19.89 -0.92
N GLU A 109 -1.21 -21.14 -0.48
CA GLU A 109 -2.41 -21.94 -0.75
C GLU A 109 -3.65 -21.34 -0.04
N GLN A 110 -3.52 -20.96 1.23
CA GLN A 110 -4.60 -20.31 1.97
C GLN A 110 -5.00 -18.96 1.36
N LEU A 111 -4.02 -18.16 0.95
CA LEU A 111 -4.28 -16.88 0.27
C LEU A 111 -4.91 -17.09 -1.11
N ALA A 112 -4.47 -18.10 -1.88
CA ALA A 112 -5.08 -18.44 -3.16
C ALA A 112 -6.54 -18.86 -2.97
N ALA A 113 -6.85 -19.67 -1.97
CA ALA A 113 -8.21 -20.08 -1.63
C ALA A 113 -9.09 -18.91 -1.14
N GLU A 114 -8.54 -17.95 -0.40
CA GLU A 114 -9.24 -16.70 -0.03
C GLU A 114 -9.55 -15.85 -1.26
N ARG A 115 -8.62 -15.74 -2.21
CA ARG A 115 -8.77 -14.93 -3.43
C ARG A 115 -9.87 -15.45 -4.36
N THR A 116 -10.29 -16.71 -4.26
CA THR A 116 -11.44 -17.21 -5.03
C THR A 116 -12.79 -16.78 -4.46
N ARG A 117 -12.81 -16.04 -3.34
CA ARG A 117 -14.03 -15.65 -2.62
C ARG A 117 -14.17 -14.13 -2.61
N PRO A 118 -15.40 -13.59 -2.73
CA PRO A 118 -15.63 -12.17 -2.53
C PRO A 118 -15.24 -11.77 -1.10
N GLN A 119 -14.89 -10.50 -0.90
CA GLN A 119 -14.34 -10.01 0.36
C GLN A 119 -15.23 -10.35 1.59
N ALA A 120 -16.56 -10.34 1.41
CA ALA A 120 -17.54 -10.69 2.45
C ALA A 120 -17.53 -12.16 2.91
N ARG A 121 -16.87 -13.04 2.16
CA ARG A 121 -16.86 -14.51 2.34
C ARG A 121 -15.48 -15.04 2.73
N LYS A 122 -14.56 -14.13 3.05
CA LYS A 122 -13.20 -14.44 3.45
C LYS A 122 -13.10 -14.68 4.96
N GLU A 123 -12.14 -15.50 5.38
CA GLU A 123 -11.86 -15.74 6.82
C GLU A 123 -10.99 -14.64 7.45
N GLY A 124 -10.40 -13.78 6.62
CA GLY A 124 -9.57 -12.69 7.12
C GLY A 124 -8.12 -13.10 7.38
N HIS A 125 -7.57 -14.01 6.57
CA HIS A 125 -6.21 -14.48 6.76
C HIS A 125 -5.14 -13.38 6.60
N GLU A 126 -5.39 -12.32 5.82
CA GLU A 126 -4.44 -11.20 5.70
C GLU A 126 -4.32 -10.39 7.01
N ILE A 127 -5.24 -10.53 7.97
CA ILE A 127 -5.09 -9.95 9.32
C ILE A 127 -3.82 -10.48 10.00
N ASP A 128 -3.48 -11.75 9.76
CA ASP A 128 -2.30 -12.37 10.35
C ASP A 128 -1.01 -11.78 9.76
N GLN A 129 -1.01 -11.43 8.47
CA GLN A 129 0.07 -10.66 7.85
C GLN A 129 0.15 -9.25 8.44
N GLY A 130 -1.00 -8.60 8.69
CA GLY A 130 -1.06 -7.31 9.38
C GLY A 130 -0.42 -7.35 10.77
N ILE A 131 -0.68 -8.39 11.56
CA ILE A 131 -0.04 -8.62 12.87
C ILE A 131 1.47 -8.73 12.70
N PHE A 132 1.93 -9.57 11.76
CA PHE A 132 3.35 -9.79 11.49
C PHE A 132 4.07 -8.51 11.08
N PHE A 133 3.61 -7.81 10.03
CA PHE A 133 4.24 -6.58 9.54
C PHE A 133 4.18 -5.45 10.56
N SER A 134 3.10 -5.36 11.33
CA SER A 134 2.99 -4.38 12.41
C SER A 134 4.14 -4.52 13.42
N ARG A 135 4.46 -5.75 13.85
CA ARG A 135 5.56 -5.97 14.80
C ARG A 135 6.94 -5.83 14.15
N VAL A 136 7.13 -6.34 12.93
CA VAL A 136 8.38 -6.16 12.17
C VAL A 136 8.71 -4.67 12.04
N LEU A 137 7.74 -3.84 11.64
CA LEU A 137 7.93 -2.40 11.50
C LEU A 137 8.09 -1.68 12.84
N ARG A 138 7.49 -2.17 13.94
CA ARG A 138 7.76 -1.61 15.28
C ARG A 138 9.20 -1.82 15.75
N SER A 139 9.85 -2.93 15.35
CA SER A 139 11.26 -3.14 15.70
C SER A 139 12.15 -2.10 15.01
N PRO A 140 12.98 -1.34 15.76
CA PRO A 140 13.86 -0.36 15.16
C PRO A 140 14.94 -0.98 14.27
N ARG A 141 15.27 -2.26 14.47
CA ARG A 141 16.25 -2.99 13.69
C ARG A 141 15.61 -3.64 12.45
N ALA A 142 14.64 -4.53 12.66
CA ALA A 142 13.98 -5.25 11.57
C ALA A 142 13.19 -4.31 10.66
N GLY A 143 12.45 -3.37 11.24
CA GLY A 143 11.64 -2.42 10.48
C GLY A 143 12.48 -1.43 9.67
N ALA A 144 13.62 -0.96 10.21
CA ALA A 144 14.55 -0.16 9.42
C ALA A 144 15.09 -0.96 8.23
N HIS A 145 15.54 -2.21 8.45
CA HIS A 145 16.04 -3.07 7.40
C HIS A 145 14.99 -3.38 6.32
N LEU A 146 13.73 -3.61 6.69
CA LEU A 146 12.64 -3.85 5.74
C LEU A 146 12.36 -2.61 4.88
N LEU A 147 12.30 -1.41 5.47
CA LEU A 147 12.14 -0.17 4.70
C LEU A 147 13.30 0.02 3.71
N ASP A 148 14.53 -0.16 4.19
CA ASP A 148 15.74 -0.09 3.37
C ASP A 148 15.73 -1.10 2.22
N THR A 149 15.17 -2.29 2.46
CA THR A 149 15.00 -3.36 1.47
C THR A 149 13.96 -2.98 0.41
N MET A 150 12.83 -2.38 0.82
CA MET A 150 11.78 -1.98 -0.11
C MET A 150 12.24 -0.86 -1.06
N LEU A 151 13.22 -0.06 -0.65
CA LEU A 151 13.88 0.95 -1.50
C LEU A 151 14.83 0.35 -2.55
N LEU A 152 15.19 -0.93 -2.51
CA LEU A 152 15.95 -1.56 -3.58
C LEU A 152 15.16 -1.56 -4.91
N PRO A 153 15.86 -1.54 -6.06
CA PRO A 153 15.20 -1.66 -7.34
C PRO A 153 14.52 -3.02 -7.45
N THR A 154 13.34 -3.04 -8.05
CA THR A 154 12.61 -4.28 -8.33
C THR A 154 13.37 -5.13 -9.36
N PRO A 155 13.26 -6.46 -9.29
CA PRO A 155 13.82 -7.35 -10.31
C PRO A 155 13.29 -7.02 -11.71
N ARG A 156 12.00 -6.68 -11.84
CA ARG A 156 11.36 -6.28 -13.10
C ARG A 156 12.00 -5.02 -13.69
N ALA A 157 12.19 -3.97 -12.90
CA ALA A 157 12.84 -2.75 -13.38
C ALA A 157 14.31 -3.00 -13.77
N THR A 158 15.03 -3.80 -12.98
CA THR A 158 16.43 -4.15 -13.28
C THR A 158 16.55 -4.88 -14.62
N ALA A 159 15.63 -5.80 -14.91
CA ALA A 159 15.58 -6.52 -16.18
C ALA A 159 15.24 -5.61 -17.37
N LEU A 160 14.35 -4.63 -17.18
CA LEU A 160 13.91 -3.71 -18.23
C LEU A 160 14.85 -2.52 -18.46
N LEU A 161 15.72 -2.21 -17.48
CA LEU A 161 16.58 -1.01 -17.51
C LEU A 161 17.45 -0.90 -18.77
N PRO A 162 18.17 -1.94 -19.23
CA PRO A 162 19.02 -1.81 -20.43
C PRO A 162 18.22 -1.40 -21.68
N GLU A 163 17.04 -1.99 -21.86
CA GLU A 163 16.18 -1.69 -22.98
C GLU A 163 15.57 -0.30 -22.86
N PHE A 164 15.09 0.07 -21.67
CA PHE A 164 14.56 1.42 -21.42
C PHE A 164 15.62 2.51 -21.63
N THR A 165 16.85 2.32 -21.16
CA THR A 165 17.94 3.29 -21.39
C THR A 165 18.19 3.49 -22.89
N ARG A 166 18.12 2.41 -23.68
CA ARG A 166 18.33 2.42 -25.13
C ARG A 166 17.19 3.08 -25.91
N THR A 167 15.94 2.73 -25.60
CA THR A 167 14.76 3.17 -26.38
C THR A 167 14.11 4.44 -25.83
N GLY A 168 14.33 4.73 -24.54
CA GLY A 168 13.62 5.75 -23.81
C GLY A 168 12.14 5.46 -23.62
N ARG A 169 11.64 4.24 -23.88
CA ARG A 169 10.20 3.93 -23.81
C ARG A 169 9.93 2.53 -23.28
N VAL A 170 8.90 2.41 -22.45
CA VAL A 170 8.36 1.10 -22.03
C VAL A 170 6.85 1.23 -21.79
N ASP A 171 6.11 0.22 -22.26
CA ASP A 171 4.69 0.04 -21.96
C ASP A 171 4.57 -1.11 -20.94
N LEU A 172 4.04 -0.81 -19.76
CA LEU A 172 3.91 -1.77 -18.67
C LEU A 172 2.50 -2.35 -18.56
N GLY A 173 1.55 -1.85 -19.37
CA GLY A 173 0.14 -2.22 -19.32
C GLY A 173 -0.71 -1.11 -18.72
N SER A 174 -0.63 -0.89 -17.41
CA SER A 174 -1.40 0.18 -16.74
C SER A 174 -0.67 1.53 -16.68
N VAL A 175 0.64 1.51 -16.97
CA VAL A 175 1.52 2.68 -16.98
C VAL A 175 2.38 2.66 -18.23
N ARG A 176 2.50 3.81 -18.89
CA ARG A 176 3.47 4.04 -19.96
C ARG A 176 4.56 4.98 -19.48
N LEU A 177 5.82 4.63 -19.70
CA LEU A 177 6.97 5.46 -19.37
C LEU A 177 7.70 5.86 -20.65
N GLU A 178 7.92 7.16 -20.82
CA GLU A 178 8.68 7.73 -21.92
C GLU A 178 9.71 8.76 -21.42
N ARG A 179 10.96 8.64 -21.85
CA ARG A 179 12.00 9.64 -21.64
C ARG A 179 12.00 10.63 -22.79
N THR A 180 11.72 11.90 -22.48
CA THR A 180 11.84 13.03 -23.43
C THR A 180 12.91 13.98 -22.91
N GLY A 181 14.06 14.04 -23.58
CA GLY A 181 15.22 14.76 -23.06
C GLY A 181 15.64 14.19 -21.70
N ALA A 182 15.62 15.04 -20.66
CA ALA A 182 15.96 14.68 -19.28
C ALA A 182 14.74 14.31 -18.41
N VAL A 183 13.56 14.14 -19.01
CA VAL A 183 12.29 13.98 -18.28
C VAL A 183 11.77 12.56 -18.44
N ALA A 184 11.52 11.87 -17.33
CA ALA A 184 10.78 10.61 -17.31
C ALA A 184 9.27 10.88 -17.19
N ARG A 185 8.54 10.79 -18.30
CA ARG A 185 7.09 10.97 -18.36
C ARG A 185 6.39 9.64 -18.05
N VAL A 186 5.91 9.51 -16.82
CA VAL A 186 5.07 8.42 -16.34
C VAL A 186 3.60 8.77 -16.59
N THR A 187 2.94 8.01 -17.45
CA THR A 187 1.53 8.18 -17.79
C THR A 187 0.71 7.00 -17.26
N MET A 188 -0.20 7.24 -16.31
CA MET A 188 -1.20 6.22 -15.94
C MET A 188 -2.27 6.14 -17.04
N CYS A 189 -2.45 4.96 -17.63
CA CYS A 189 -3.20 4.80 -18.88
C CYS A 189 -4.29 3.72 -18.84
N ARG A 190 -4.97 3.55 -17.70
CA ARG A 190 -6.20 2.73 -17.61
C ARG A 190 -7.41 3.55 -18.01
N ASP A 191 -7.52 3.76 -19.31
CA ASP A 191 -8.48 4.67 -19.94
C ASP A 191 -9.96 4.22 -19.80
N ASP A 192 -10.16 2.94 -19.50
CA ASP A 192 -11.44 2.27 -19.29
C ASP A 192 -11.98 2.45 -17.86
N ALA A 193 -11.07 2.70 -16.90
CA ALA A 193 -11.35 2.68 -15.46
C ALA A 193 -10.89 3.95 -14.72
N LEU A 194 -10.64 5.05 -15.43
CA LEU A 194 -10.27 6.34 -14.82
C LEU A 194 -9.02 6.23 -13.91
N ASN A 195 -8.07 5.37 -14.30
CA ASN A 195 -6.88 5.05 -13.49
C ASN A 195 -7.19 4.53 -12.08
N ALA A 196 -8.26 3.72 -11.95
CA ALA A 196 -8.53 2.99 -10.71
C ALA A 196 -7.39 2.02 -10.38
N GLU A 197 -6.90 2.08 -9.14
CA GLU A 197 -5.70 1.40 -8.68
C GLU A 197 -5.99 -0.07 -8.31
N ASP A 198 -5.11 -0.99 -8.71
CA ASP A 198 -5.10 -2.40 -8.33
C ASP A 198 -3.65 -2.92 -8.16
N ASN A 199 -3.46 -4.19 -7.80
CA ASN A 199 -2.12 -4.75 -7.56
C ASN A 199 -1.21 -4.62 -8.79
N THR A 200 -1.75 -4.77 -10.00
CA THR A 200 -0.99 -4.63 -11.26
C THR A 200 -0.50 -3.20 -11.43
N GLN A 201 -1.35 -2.21 -11.16
CA GLN A 201 -0.96 -0.81 -11.23
C GLN A 201 0.14 -0.45 -10.24
N VAL A 202 0.15 -1.05 -9.04
CA VAL A 202 1.24 -0.87 -8.07
C VAL A 202 2.56 -1.45 -8.59
N ASP A 203 2.55 -2.63 -9.21
CA ASP A 203 3.74 -3.26 -9.80
C ASP A 203 4.31 -2.43 -10.97
N ASP A 204 3.42 -1.96 -11.85
CA ASP A 204 3.79 -1.11 -13.00
C ASP A 204 4.32 0.26 -12.55
N MET A 205 3.68 0.89 -11.56
CA MET A 205 4.13 2.17 -10.98
C MET A 205 5.49 2.03 -10.33
N GLU A 206 5.72 0.98 -9.54
CA GLU A 206 7.03 0.74 -8.92
C GLU A 206 8.11 0.48 -9.96
N THR A 207 7.80 -0.30 -10.99
CA THR A 207 8.71 -0.54 -12.11
C THR A 207 9.05 0.76 -12.83
N ALA A 208 8.06 1.61 -13.14
CA ALA A 208 8.28 2.88 -13.82
C ALA A 208 9.10 3.87 -12.97
N VAL A 209 8.84 3.96 -11.67
CA VAL A 209 9.59 4.81 -10.75
C VAL A 209 11.04 4.34 -10.63
N ASP A 210 11.28 3.03 -10.50
CA ASP A 210 12.63 2.48 -10.48
C ASP A 210 13.40 2.81 -11.77
N LEU A 211 12.79 2.57 -12.95
CA LEU A 211 13.40 2.89 -14.24
C LEU A 211 13.74 4.38 -14.37
N ALA A 212 12.82 5.26 -13.97
CA ALA A 212 13.03 6.70 -13.99
C ALA A 212 14.17 7.13 -13.07
N LEU A 213 14.30 6.53 -11.88
CA LEU A 213 15.36 6.84 -10.92
C LEU A 213 16.72 6.27 -11.37
N LEU A 214 16.74 5.08 -11.98
CA LEU A 214 17.97 4.38 -12.38
C LEU A 214 18.56 4.89 -13.70
N ASP A 215 17.74 5.36 -14.65
CA ASP A 215 18.24 5.88 -15.94
C ASP A 215 19.06 7.16 -15.71
N PRO A 216 20.38 7.17 -15.99
CA PRO A 216 21.23 8.34 -15.77
C PRO A 216 20.88 9.53 -16.66
N ALA A 217 20.13 9.34 -17.76
CA ALA A 217 19.69 10.43 -18.62
C ALA A 217 18.46 11.18 -18.06
N VAL A 218 17.79 10.65 -17.05
CA VAL A 218 16.64 11.29 -16.41
C VAL A 218 17.12 12.19 -15.26
N GLU A 219 16.67 13.43 -15.24
CA GLU A 219 16.90 14.41 -14.18
C GLU A 219 15.63 14.69 -13.38
N VAL A 220 14.44 14.63 -14.01
CA VAL A 220 13.15 14.95 -13.40
C VAL A 220 12.10 13.91 -13.80
N GLY A 221 11.30 13.45 -12.84
CA GLY A 221 10.13 12.61 -13.10
C GLY A 221 8.85 13.44 -13.27
N LEU A 222 7.93 13.00 -14.13
CA LEU A 222 6.63 13.62 -14.36
C LEU A 222 5.54 12.54 -14.30
N LEU A 223 4.58 12.66 -13.38
CA LEU A 223 3.41 11.78 -13.31
C LEU A 223 2.17 12.51 -13.82
N ARG A 224 1.47 11.92 -14.79
CA ARG A 224 0.21 12.45 -15.32
C ARG A 224 -0.77 11.36 -15.73
N GLY A 225 -2.06 11.68 -15.71
CA GLY A 225 -3.10 10.83 -16.27
C GLY A 225 -3.13 10.83 -17.81
N GLY A 226 -3.32 9.66 -18.41
CA GLY A 226 -3.63 9.49 -19.82
C GLY A 226 -5.02 10.01 -20.19
N GLU A 227 -5.32 10.03 -21.48
CA GLU A 227 -6.66 10.31 -22.01
C GLU A 227 -7.59 9.12 -21.76
N MET A 228 -8.87 9.36 -21.47
CA MET A 228 -9.84 8.32 -21.14
C MET A 228 -10.67 7.89 -22.36
N THR A 229 -11.08 6.63 -22.39
CA THR A 229 -11.99 6.05 -23.40
C THR A 229 -13.42 5.93 -22.88
N HIS A 230 -13.59 5.87 -21.55
CA HIS A 230 -14.90 5.82 -20.89
C HIS A 230 -15.82 6.95 -21.38
N PRO A 231 -17.10 6.68 -21.76
CA PRO A 231 -17.96 7.66 -22.42
C PRO A 231 -18.10 9.02 -21.72
N ARG A 232 -18.10 9.04 -20.38
CA ARG A 232 -18.21 10.28 -19.59
C ARG A 232 -16.97 11.17 -19.62
N TYR A 233 -15.81 10.62 -19.98
CA TYR A 233 -14.52 11.30 -19.95
C TYR A 233 -13.75 11.20 -21.27
N ARG A 234 -14.40 10.73 -22.34
CA ARG A 234 -13.77 10.55 -23.66
C ARG A 234 -13.10 11.84 -24.12
N GLY A 235 -11.84 11.76 -24.55
CA GLY A 235 -11.08 12.94 -24.99
C GLY A 235 -10.44 13.74 -23.85
N ARG A 236 -10.67 13.36 -22.58
CA ARG A 236 -10.16 14.09 -21.42
C ARG A 236 -9.14 13.26 -20.66
N ARG A 237 -8.12 13.93 -20.13
CA ARG A 237 -7.17 13.33 -19.20
C ARG A 237 -7.75 13.25 -17.79
N VAL A 238 -7.51 12.13 -17.11
CA VAL A 238 -7.92 11.91 -15.71
C VAL A 238 -6.75 11.37 -14.92
N PHE A 239 -6.41 12.03 -13.81
CA PHE A 239 -5.27 11.63 -12.99
C PHE A 239 -5.56 10.30 -12.29
N SER A 240 -6.49 10.25 -11.34
CA SER A 240 -6.85 8.98 -10.68
C SER A 240 -8.19 9.05 -9.95
N ALA A 241 -8.97 7.98 -10.09
CA ALA A 241 -10.22 7.74 -9.37
C ALA A 241 -10.04 7.00 -8.03
N GLY A 242 -8.80 6.77 -7.58
CA GLY A 242 -8.49 6.05 -6.36
C GLY A 242 -8.51 4.54 -6.53
N ILE A 243 -8.77 3.82 -5.43
CA ILE A 243 -8.75 2.35 -5.42
C ILE A 243 -9.86 1.76 -6.29
N ASN A 244 -9.58 0.65 -6.97
CA ASN A 244 -10.60 -0.09 -7.71
C ASN A 244 -11.59 -0.75 -6.73
N LEU A 245 -12.72 -0.10 -6.48
CA LEU A 245 -13.77 -0.58 -5.57
C LEU A 245 -14.39 -1.92 -6.01
N LYS A 246 -14.39 -2.23 -7.31
CA LYS A 246 -14.86 -3.54 -7.79
C LYS A 246 -13.89 -4.64 -7.37
N ALA A 247 -12.59 -4.41 -7.56
CA ALA A 247 -11.53 -5.31 -7.10
C ALA A 247 -11.54 -5.45 -5.57
N LEU A 248 -11.81 -4.37 -4.84
CA LEU A 248 -11.96 -4.42 -3.38
C LEU A 248 -13.15 -5.30 -2.97
N HIS A 249 -14.28 -5.17 -3.66
CA HIS A 249 -15.48 -5.98 -3.40
C HIS A 249 -15.25 -7.47 -3.68
N SER A 250 -14.66 -7.79 -4.84
CA SER A 250 -14.36 -9.16 -5.25
C SER A 250 -13.25 -9.80 -4.43
N GLY A 251 -12.55 -9.02 -3.59
CA GLY A 251 -11.47 -9.51 -2.75
C GLY A 251 -10.13 -9.61 -3.48
N ASP A 252 -9.95 -8.86 -4.56
CA ASP A 252 -8.71 -8.87 -5.33
C ASP A 252 -7.69 -7.84 -4.84
N ILE A 253 -8.04 -6.93 -3.93
CA ILE A 253 -7.07 -6.00 -3.32
C ILE A 253 -6.32 -6.71 -2.19
N SER A 254 -5.01 -6.88 -2.33
CA SER A 254 -4.17 -7.48 -1.29
C SER A 254 -3.67 -6.46 -0.26
N LEU A 255 -3.63 -6.86 1.01
CA LEU A 255 -2.93 -6.12 2.04
C LEU A 255 -1.43 -5.96 1.70
N VAL A 256 -0.76 -7.05 1.31
CA VAL A 256 0.68 -7.04 1.09
C VAL A 256 1.02 -6.48 -0.28
N ASP A 257 0.43 -7.05 -1.34
CA ASP A 257 0.85 -6.76 -2.72
C ASP A 257 0.35 -5.39 -3.23
N PHE A 258 -0.67 -4.81 -2.57
CA PHE A 258 -1.20 -3.49 -2.92
C PHE A 258 -0.98 -2.48 -1.79
N LEU A 259 -1.65 -2.65 -0.64
CA LEU A 259 -1.74 -1.62 0.40
C LEU A 259 -0.38 -1.31 1.06
N LEU A 260 0.38 -2.33 1.45
CA LEU A 260 1.72 -2.16 2.02
C LEU A 260 2.76 -1.88 0.93
N ARG A 261 2.71 -2.63 -0.18
CA ARG A 261 3.69 -2.49 -1.26
C ARG A 261 3.73 -1.09 -1.85
N ARG A 262 2.57 -0.44 -2.08
CA ARG A 262 2.55 0.93 -2.63
C ARG A 262 3.23 1.93 -1.69
N GLU A 263 2.94 1.86 -0.39
CA GLU A 263 3.44 2.81 0.61
C GLU A 263 4.92 2.63 0.88
N LEU A 264 5.38 1.38 1.00
CA LEU A 264 6.79 1.06 1.31
C LEU A 264 7.67 1.03 0.06
N GLY A 265 7.08 0.82 -1.11
CA GLY A 265 7.75 0.75 -2.40
C GLY A 265 7.75 2.10 -3.12
N TYR A 266 6.98 2.20 -4.22
CA TYR A 266 7.12 3.34 -5.14
C TYR A 266 6.82 4.69 -4.51
N ILE A 267 5.86 4.80 -3.58
CA ILE A 267 5.55 6.07 -2.91
C ILE A 267 6.73 6.51 -2.03
N HIS A 268 7.37 5.57 -1.32
CA HIS A 268 8.57 5.86 -0.54
C HIS A 268 9.78 6.20 -1.42
N LYS A 269 9.91 5.52 -2.57
CA LYS A 269 10.95 5.79 -3.58
C LYS A 269 10.78 7.15 -4.24
N LEU A 270 9.56 7.64 -4.46
CA LEU A 270 9.33 9.02 -4.91
C LEU A 270 10.00 9.99 -3.93
N LEU A 271 9.82 9.80 -2.62
CA LEU A 271 10.36 10.68 -1.58
C LEU A 271 11.87 10.51 -1.32
N ARG A 272 12.39 9.27 -1.35
CA ARG A 272 13.75 8.92 -0.86
C ARG A 272 14.72 8.42 -1.92
N GLY A 273 14.22 8.18 -3.13
CA GLY A 273 14.96 7.54 -4.19
C GLY A 273 15.10 6.02 -4.02
N VAL A 274 15.75 5.41 -5.01
CA VAL A 274 16.03 3.97 -5.03
C VAL A 274 17.39 3.70 -4.40
N ARG A 275 17.47 2.73 -3.48
CA ARG A 275 18.73 2.30 -2.89
C ARG A 275 19.53 1.52 -3.92
N THR A 276 20.76 1.93 -4.18
CA THR A 276 21.65 1.28 -5.15
C THR A 276 22.91 0.79 -4.47
N ASP A 277 23.49 -0.31 -4.94
CA ASP A 277 24.76 -0.85 -4.44
C ASP A 277 25.99 -0.06 -4.94
N ARG A 278 25.79 1.17 -5.43
CA ARG A 278 26.88 2.02 -5.92
C ARG A 278 27.83 2.36 -4.77
N PRO A 279 29.15 2.11 -4.92
CA PRO A 279 30.11 2.47 -3.89
C PRO A 279 30.18 3.99 -3.77
N GLY A 280 29.86 4.53 -2.59
CA GLY A 280 29.92 5.97 -2.35
C GLY A 280 29.54 6.34 -0.92
N TRP A 281 30.32 7.23 -0.30
CA TRP A 281 30.09 7.71 1.07
C TRP A 281 29.01 8.80 1.16
N ARG A 282 28.67 9.43 0.03
CA ARG A 282 27.78 10.62 -0.03
C ARG A 282 26.29 10.26 -0.01
N SER A 283 25.88 9.23 -0.75
CA SER A 283 24.50 8.77 -0.82
C SER A 283 24.43 7.29 -1.12
N ARG A 284 23.51 6.59 -0.44
CA ARG A 284 23.13 5.20 -0.73
C ARG A 284 21.92 5.10 -1.67
N THR A 285 21.20 6.21 -1.87
CA THR A 285 20.02 6.28 -2.74
C THR A 285 20.26 7.21 -3.94
N THR A 286 19.60 6.89 -5.05
CA THR A 286 19.47 7.76 -6.22
C THR A 286 18.06 8.32 -6.22
N ASP A 287 17.93 9.60 -5.89
CA ASP A 287 16.67 10.37 -5.86
C ASP A 287 16.64 11.43 -6.95
N LYS A 288 15.42 11.79 -7.36
CA LYS A 288 15.13 12.82 -8.38
C LYS A 288 13.88 13.59 -7.96
N PRO A 289 13.74 14.86 -8.35
CA PRO A 289 12.50 15.61 -8.17
C PRO A 289 11.40 15.09 -9.10
N TRP A 290 10.16 15.20 -8.65
CA TRP A 290 8.97 14.74 -9.33
C TRP A 290 7.91 15.84 -9.43
N VAL A 291 7.31 15.96 -10.61
CA VAL A 291 6.14 16.82 -10.88
C VAL A 291 4.90 15.95 -11.07
N ALA A 292 3.78 16.31 -10.42
CA ALA A 292 2.47 15.71 -10.69
C ALA A 292 1.55 16.69 -11.42
N VAL A 293 0.72 16.18 -12.34
CA VAL A 293 -0.23 17.00 -13.11
C VAL A 293 -1.63 16.44 -12.98
N VAL A 294 -2.52 17.21 -12.35
CA VAL A 294 -3.92 16.84 -12.08
C VAL A 294 -4.84 17.49 -13.11
N ASP A 295 -5.18 16.76 -14.16
CA ASP A 295 -6.04 17.28 -15.24
C ASP A 295 -7.52 17.38 -14.87
N SER A 296 -8.08 16.47 -14.07
CA SER A 296 -9.52 16.42 -13.78
C SER A 296 -9.81 16.20 -12.31
N PHE A 297 -9.22 15.17 -11.71
CA PHE A 297 -9.33 14.96 -10.27
C PHE A 297 -8.29 13.96 -9.80
N ALA A 298 -7.91 14.09 -8.53
CA ALA A 298 -7.15 13.11 -7.79
C ALA A 298 -8.00 12.65 -6.60
N ILE A 299 -8.43 11.39 -6.60
CA ILE A 299 -9.28 10.80 -5.58
C ILE A 299 -8.52 9.67 -4.87
N GLY A 300 -8.73 9.51 -3.57
CA GLY A 300 -8.26 8.34 -2.83
C GLY A 300 -6.75 8.19 -2.91
N GLY A 301 -6.24 7.05 -3.38
CA GLY A 301 -4.80 6.82 -3.53
C GLY A 301 -4.12 7.78 -4.51
N GLY A 302 -4.83 8.29 -5.52
CA GLY A 302 -4.32 9.37 -6.37
C GLY A 302 -4.08 10.68 -5.62
N ALA A 303 -5.00 11.08 -4.74
CA ALA A 303 -4.80 12.26 -3.89
C ALA A 303 -3.63 12.06 -2.91
N GLN A 304 -3.43 10.84 -2.41
CA GLN A 304 -2.30 10.51 -1.54
C GLN A 304 -0.95 10.69 -2.25
N LEU A 305 -0.88 10.42 -3.55
CA LEU A 305 0.35 10.61 -4.33
C LEU A 305 0.81 12.06 -4.30
N LEU A 306 -0.10 13.03 -4.37
CA LEU A 306 0.25 14.46 -4.39
C LEU A 306 1.07 14.90 -3.16
N LEU A 307 0.96 14.17 -2.04
CA LEU A 307 1.66 14.45 -0.79
C LEU A 307 3.16 14.08 -0.80
N VAL A 308 3.69 13.55 -1.91
CA VAL A 308 5.11 13.18 -2.05
C VAL A 308 5.80 13.77 -3.28
N PHE A 309 5.12 14.65 -4.04
CA PHE A 309 5.70 15.35 -5.18
C PHE A 309 6.36 16.67 -4.76
N ASP A 310 7.38 17.06 -5.50
CA ASP A 310 8.10 18.34 -5.35
C ASP A 310 7.27 19.51 -5.85
N HIS A 311 6.41 19.23 -6.82
CA HIS A 311 5.58 20.23 -7.45
C HIS A 311 4.31 19.61 -8.04
N VAL A 312 3.17 20.21 -7.74
CA VAL A 312 1.85 19.77 -8.17
C VAL A 312 1.18 20.87 -8.98
N ILE A 313 0.84 20.55 -10.23
CA ILE A 313 0.12 21.44 -11.15
C ILE A 313 -1.29 20.87 -11.35
N ALA A 314 -2.31 21.71 -11.29
CA ALA A 314 -3.69 21.29 -11.53
C ALA A 314 -4.39 22.14 -12.59
N ALA A 315 -5.33 21.54 -13.31
CA ALA A 315 -6.31 22.28 -14.08
C ALA A 315 -7.26 23.07 -13.16
N ALA A 316 -7.71 24.25 -13.57
CA ALA A 316 -8.61 25.11 -12.78
C ALA A 316 -9.94 24.43 -12.39
N ASP A 317 -10.43 23.50 -13.20
CA ASP A 317 -11.65 22.73 -12.94
C ASP A 317 -11.39 21.41 -12.20
N ALA A 318 -10.15 21.16 -11.76
CA ALA A 318 -9.79 19.95 -11.03
C ALA A 318 -10.19 20.01 -9.55
N TYR A 319 -10.23 18.83 -8.92
CA TYR A 319 -10.41 18.72 -7.48
C TYR A 319 -9.62 17.56 -6.87
N VAL A 320 -9.43 17.63 -5.55
CA VAL A 320 -8.78 16.60 -4.75
C VAL A 320 -9.74 16.14 -3.65
N SER A 321 -9.81 14.82 -3.40
CA SER A 321 -10.58 14.27 -2.27
C SER A 321 -9.98 12.97 -1.73
N LEU A 322 -10.20 12.72 -0.44
CA LEU A 322 -9.90 11.46 0.24
C LEU A 322 -11.20 10.90 0.83
N PRO A 323 -12.05 10.22 0.04
CA PRO A 323 -13.34 9.73 0.50
C PRO A 323 -13.21 8.48 1.40
N ALA A 324 -12.19 8.42 2.25
CA ALA A 324 -11.86 7.29 3.11
C ALA A 324 -13.00 6.86 4.03
N ALA A 325 -13.80 7.82 4.53
CA ALA A 325 -14.99 7.51 5.31
C ALA A 325 -16.06 6.75 4.49
N GLN A 326 -16.13 7.00 3.18
CA GLN A 326 -17.02 6.33 2.24
C GLN A 326 -16.46 4.98 1.77
N GLU A 327 -15.15 4.90 1.51
CA GLU A 327 -14.46 3.66 1.13
C GLU A 327 -14.30 2.70 2.32
N GLY A 328 -14.33 3.24 3.55
CA GLY A 328 -14.24 2.50 4.79
C GLY A 328 -12.82 2.07 5.17
N ILE A 329 -11.80 2.29 4.34
CA ILE A 329 -10.41 1.96 4.63
C ILE A 329 -9.60 3.19 5.09
N VAL A 330 -8.41 2.97 5.64
CA VAL A 330 -7.44 4.06 5.93
C VAL A 330 -6.85 4.53 4.60
N PRO A 331 -6.80 5.86 4.33
CA PRO A 331 -6.29 6.41 3.07
C PRO A 331 -4.74 6.43 3.05
N GLY A 332 -4.14 5.24 3.09
CA GLY A 332 -2.68 5.07 3.05
C GLY A 332 -1.98 5.93 4.08
N ALA A 333 -0.91 6.62 3.66
CA ALA A 333 -0.19 7.58 4.51
C ALA A 333 -0.77 9.01 4.51
N ALA A 334 -1.99 9.27 4.01
CA ALA A 334 -2.54 10.63 4.02
C ALA A 334 -2.81 11.14 5.44
N ASN A 335 -3.25 10.30 6.39
CA ASN A 335 -3.43 10.74 7.79
C ASN A 335 -2.12 11.30 8.37
N PHE A 336 -0.99 10.72 7.95
CA PHE A 336 0.35 11.09 8.37
C PHE A 336 0.88 12.34 7.66
N ARG A 337 0.71 12.43 6.33
CA ARG A 337 1.27 13.52 5.51
C ARG A 337 0.37 14.76 5.44
N LEU A 338 -0.93 14.59 5.18
CA LEU A 338 -1.87 15.72 5.07
C LEU A 338 -1.97 16.50 6.39
N THR A 339 -1.94 15.80 7.52
CA THR A 339 -1.95 16.45 8.84
C THR A 339 -0.74 17.38 9.04
N ARG A 340 0.42 17.03 8.48
CA ARG A 340 1.64 17.86 8.55
C ARG A 340 1.59 19.04 7.56
N SER A 341 1.14 18.82 6.33
CA SER A 341 1.14 19.87 5.30
C SER A 341 0.00 20.88 5.45
N ALA A 342 -1.21 20.41 5.77
CA ALA A 342 -2.43 21.23 5.83
C ALA A 342 -2.91 21.54 7.26
N GLY A 343 -2.25 20.97 8.27
CA GLY A 343 -2.67 21.06 9.65
C GLY A 343 -3.87 20.17 10.01
N PRO A 344 -4.14 20.02 11.32
CA PRO A 344 -5.07 19.01 11.83
C PRO A 344 -6.54 19.24 11.48
N ARG A 345 -6.97 20.49 11.24
CA ARG A 345 -8.38 20.82 10.98
C ARG A 345 -8.77 20.48 9.54
N LEU A 346 -8.01 20.96 8.55
CA LEU A 346 -8.29 20.64 7.15
C LEU A 346 -8.15 19.15 6.90
N ALA A 347 -7.12 18.49 7.46
CA ALA A 347 -6.96 17.05 7.35
C ALA A 347 -8.18 16.26 7.86
N ARG A 348 -8.79 16.69 8.97
CA ARG A 348 -10.00 16.04 9.52
C ARG A 348 -11.24 16.28 8.64
N GLN A 349 -11.42 17.49 8.11
CA GLN A 349 -12.51 17.76 7.16
C GLN A 349 -12.38 16.88 5.92
N VAL A 350 -11.17 16.77 5.36
CA VAL A 350 -10.93 15.97 4.16
C VAL A 350 -11.11 14.47 4.44
N ILE A 351 -10.48 13.94 5.50
CA ILE A 351 -10.40 12.49 5.74
C ILE A 351 -11.63 11.95 6.49
N LEU A 352 -12.12 12.66 7.51
CA LEU A 352 -13.23 12.19 8.36
C LEU A 352 -14.59 12.60 7.79
N GLU A 353 -14.69 13.82 7.25
CA GLU A 353 -15.96 14.37 6.74
C GLU A 353 -16.10 14.21 5.21
N GLY A 354 -15.02 13.79 4.52
CA GLY A 354 -15.02 13.60 3.06
C GLY A 354 -15.05 14.90 2.27
N ARG A 355 -14.56 16.02 2.83
CA ARG A 355 -14.46 17.30 2.13
C ARG A 355 -13.67 17.14 0.84
N ARG A 356 -14.25 17.64 -0.26
CA ARG A 356 -13.56 17.86 -1.53
C ARG A 356 -12.93 19.25 -1.54
N ILE A 357 -11.70 19.36 -2.01
CA ILE A 357 -10.98 20.61 -2.21
C ILE A 357 -10.92 20.87 -3.72
N PHE A 358 -11.49 21.98 -4.18
CA PHE A 358 -11.39 22.39 -5.59
C PHE A 358 -10.09 23.15 -5.85
N ALA A 359 -9.50 23.00 -7.03
CA ALA A 359 -8.19 23.58 -7.34
C ALA A 359 -8.13 25.10 -7.15
N THR A 360 -9.24 25.82 -7.37
CA THR A 360 -9.30 27.29 -7.28
C THR A 360 -9.61 27.82 -5.88
N GLU A 361 -9.87 26.96 -4.89
CA GLU A 361 -10.14 27.42 -3.52
C GLU A 361 -8.84 27.69 -2.74
N PRO A 362 -8.82 28.62 -1.76
CA PRO A 362 -7.60 29.00 -1.06
C PRO A 362 -6.86 27.83 -0.40
N GLU A 363 -7.59 26.83 0.10
CA GLU A 363 -7.03 25.65 0.74
C GLU A 363 -6.32 24.68 -0.22
N ALA A 364 -6.55 24.79 -1.53
CA ALA A 364 -5.85 23.98 -2.53
C ALA A 364 -4.33 24.16 -2.47
N ARG A 365 -3.84 25.33 -2.02
CA ARG A 365 -2.40 25.65 -1.90
C ARG A 365 -1.62 24.75 -0.94
N PHE A 366 -2.29 23.94 -0.11
CA PHE A 366 -1.64 22.94 0.74
C PHE A 366 -1.32 21.63 0.01
N LEU A 367 -1.77 21.50 -1.24
CA LEU A 367 -1.69 20.29 -2.07
C LEU A 367 -1.27 20.58 -3.51
N ILE A 368 -1.48 21.81 -3.99
CA ILE A 368 -1.32 22.24 -5.37
C ILE A 368 -0.53 23.55 -5.39
N ASP A 369 0.56 23.59 -6.13
CA ASP A 369 1.43 24.77 -6.23
C ASP A 369 0.98 25.73 -7.32
N GLU A 370 0.50 25.19 -8.45
CA GLU A 370 0.09 25.97 -9.62
C GLU A 370 -1.25 25.49 -10.17
N VAL A 371 -2.12 26.44 -10.48
CA VAL A 371 -3.44 26.19 -11.07
C VAL A 371 -3.52 26.96 -12.37
N HIS A 372 -3.84 26.27 -13.47
CA HIS A 372 -3.90 26.85 -14.80
C HIS A 372 -5.16 26.43 -15.54
N ASP A 373 -5.57 27.23 -16.51
CA ASP A 373 -6.55 26.79 -17.50
C ASP A 373 -5.98 25.61 -18.31
N ARG A 374 -6.88 24.74 -18.80
CA ARG A 374 -6.48 23.50 -19.50
C ARG A 374 -5.57 23.77 -20.71
N THR A 375 -5.77 24.90 -21.39
CA THR A 375 -4.98 25.30 -22.56
C THR A 375 -3.54 25.67 -22.23
N ASP A 376 -3.27 26.08 -21.00
CA ASP A 376 -1.95 26.54 -20.54
C ASP A 376 -1.20 25.49 -19.72
N LEU A 377 -1.87 24.39 -19.38
CA LEU A 377 -1.36 23.35 -18.49
C LEU A 377 -0.07 22.71 -19.02
N ASP A 378 -0.02 22.38 -20.31
CA ASP A 378 1.17 21.78 -20.92
C ASP A 378 2.38 22.71 -20.88
N LEU A 379 2.17 24.01 -21.12
CA LEU A 379 3.22 25.01 -21.03
C LEU A 379 3.70 25.20 -19.58
N ALA A 380 2.79 25.14 -18.59
CA ALA A 380 3.15 25.18 -17.18
C ALA A 380 4.01 23.98 -16.77
N VAL A 381 3.69 22.79 -17.27
CA VAL A 381 4.47 21.57 -17.04
C VAL A 381 5.92 21.73 -17.52
N GLU A 382 6.12 22.18 -18.78
CA GLU A 382 7.47 22.35 -19.32
C GLU A 382 8.30 23.35 -18.51
N ARG A 383 7.70 24.48 -18.10
CA ARG A 383 8.37 25.46 -17.23
C ARG A 383 8.75 24.86 -15.88
N SER A 384 7.86 24.08 -15.28
CA SER A 384 8.09 23.51 -13.96
C SER A 384 9.20 22.47 -13.96
N VAL A 385 9.18 21.59 -14.95
CA VAL A 385 10.22 20.58 -15.14
C VAL A 385 11.59 21.25 -15.30
N GLU A 386 11.71 22.31 -16.11
CA GLU A 386 12.98 23.00 -16.30
C GLU A 386 13.53 23.62 -15.00
N ARG A 387 12.67 24.17 -14.14
CA ARG A 387 13.10 24.74 -12.83
C ARG A 387 13.70 23.71 -11.89
N LEU A 388 13.36 22.42 -12.04
CA LEU A 388 13.77 21.36 -11.11
C LEU A 388 15.06 20.63 -11.52
N ARG A 389 15.70 20.98 -12.65
CA ARG A 389 16.86 20.25 -13.21
C ARG A 389 18.20 20.53 -12.54
N GLY A 390 18.27 21.45 -11.58
CA GLY A 390 19.52 21.88 -10.95
C GLY A 390 20.06 20.91 -9.88
N SER A 391 21.37 20.74 -9.78
CA SER A 391 22.00 19.90 -8.74
C SER A 391 21.73 20.38 -7.31
N ALA A 392 21.54 21.69 -7.11
CA ALA A 392 21.13 22.25 -5.82
C ALA A 392 19.71 21.80 -5.41
N VAL A 393 18.83 21.52 -6.38
CA VAL A 393 17.47 21.03 -6.13
C VAL A 393 17.53 19.68 -5.42
N LEU A 394 18.40 18.77 -5.86
CA LEU A 394 18.54 17.43 -5.24
C LEU A 394 18.96 17.52 -3.77
N ALA A 395 19.99 18.33 -3.47
CA ALA A 395 20.45 18.49 -2.09
C ALA A 395 19.36 19.12 -1.20
N ASN A 396 18.69 20.17 -1.67
CA ASN A 396 17.63 20.83 -0.92
C ASN A 396 16.41 19.93 -0.74
N ARG A 397 15.95 19.26 -1.81
CA ARG A 397 14.87 18.26 -1.79
C ARG A 397 15.11 17.23 -0.69
N ARG A 398 16.30 16.64 -0.67
CA ARG A 398 16.66 15.63 0.32
C ARG A 398 16.59 16.14 1.75
N MET A 399 17.06 17.36 1.99
CA MET A 399 17.03 17.97 3.32
C MET A 399 15.62 18.37 3.75
N LEU A 400 14.78 18.86 2.82
CA LEU A 400 13.36 19.14 3.06
C LEU A 400 12.61 17.84 3.42
N ASN A 401 12.73 16.80 2.59
CA ASN A 401 12.07 15.51 2.83
C ASN A 401 12.50 14.87 4.16
N LEU A 402 13.76 15.06 4.58
CA LEU A 402 14.23 14.59 5.89
C LEU A 402 13.63 15.38 7.05
N ALA A 403 13.46 16.70 6.91
CA ALA A 403 12.88 17.56 7.92
C ALA A 403 11.36 17.36 8.06
N GLU A 404 10.66 17.12 6.95
CA GLU A 404 9.21 16.91 6.92
C GLU A 404 8.80 15.54 7.44
N GLU A 405 9.57 14.50 7.08
CA GLU A 405 9.27 13.11 7.39
C GLU A 405 10.55 12.37 7.80
N SER A 406 10.69 12.09 9.11
CA SER A 406 11.78 11.22 9.57
C SER A 406 11.53 9.76 9.20
N PRO A 407 12.56 8.96 8.87
CA PRO A 407 12.39 7.53 8.60
C PRO A 407 11.71 6.76 9.75
N ASP A 408 12.02 7.15 10.99
CA ASP A 408 11.49 6.53 12.19
C ASP A 408 10.00 6.83 12.42
N ASP A 409 9.55 8.05 12.13
CA ASP A 409 8.13 8.40 12.24
C ASP A 409 7.31 7.71 11.16
N PHE A 410 7.83 7.65 9.92
CA PHE A 410 7.19 6.90 8.84
C PHE A 410 7.09 5.42 9.21
N ARG A 411 8.19 4.82 9.70
CA ARG A 411 8.20 3.43 10.15
C ARG A 411 7.16 3.17 11.23
N ARG A 412 7.09 4.01 12.26
CA ARG A 412 6.12 3.88 13.37
C ARG A 412 4.68 4.01 12.88
N TYR A 413 4.41 4.95 11.99
CA TYR A 413 3.09 5.08 11.36
C TYR A 413 2.72 3.83 10.56
N MET A 414 3.63 3.35 9.71
CA MET A 414 3.40 2.16 8.88
C MET A 414 3.22 0.88 9.71
N ALA A 415 3.85 0.81 10.88
CA ALA A 415 3.66 -0.29 11.82
C ALA A 415 2.22 -0.39 12.35
N GLU A 416 1.60 0.74 12.68
CA GLU A 416 0.19 0.76 13.09
C GLU A 416 -0.74 0.58 11.88
N PHE A 417 -0.41 1.21 10.75
CA PHE A 417 -1.15 1.08 9.50
C PHE A 417 -1.28 -0.39 9.07
N ALA A 418 -0.21 -1.18 9.13
CA ALA A 418 -0.23 -2.57 8.69
C ALA A 418 -1.33 -3.41 9.36
N LEU A 419 -1.53 -3.23 10.67
CA LEU A 419 -2.57 -3.96 11.40
C LEU A 419 -3.94 -3.32 11.24
N HIS A 420 -4.03 -2.00 11.43
CA HIS A 420 -5.32 -1.31 11.36
C HIS A 420 -5.94 -1.43 9.98
N GLN A 421 -5.15 -1.30 8.91
CA GLN A 421 -5.64 -1.46 7.56
C GLN A 421 -6.08 -2.90 7.26
N ALA A 422 -5.35 -3.90 7.77
CA ALA A 422 -5.76 -5.29 7.66
C ALA A 422 -7.13 -5.53 8.32
N ILE A 423 -7.35 -4.98 9.52
CA ILE A 423 -8.65 -5.05 10.21
C ILE A 423 -9.75 -4.34 9.40
N ARG A 424 -9.47 -3.14 8.86
CA ARG A 424 -10.43 -2.40 8.04
C ARG A 424 -10.84 -3.17 6.80
N LEU A 425 -9.92 -3.87 6.14
CA LEU A 425 -10.18 -4.65 4.93
C LEU A 425 -11.26 -5.74 5.12
N TYR A 426 -11.46 -6.22 6.35
CA TYR A 426 -12.45 -7.25 6.70
C TYR A 426 -13.55 -6.76 7.64
N SER A 427 -13.64 -5.46 7.91
CA SER A 427 -14.70 -4.92 8.76
C SER A 427 -16.03 -4.90 8.02
N SER A 428 -17.12 -5.23 8.72
CA SER A 428 -18.47 -5.32 8.14
C SER A 428 -18.91 -4.04 7.44
N ASP A 429 -18.66 -2.87 8.03
CA ASP A 429 -19.06 -1.59 7.46
C ASP A 429 -18.34 -1.26 6.13
N VAL A 430 -17.12 -1.76 5.93
CA VAL A 430 -16.39 -1.64 4.66
C VAL A 430 -17.05 -2.54 3.62
N ILE A 431 -17.24 -3.81 3.97
CA ILE A 431 -17.86 -4.81 3.09
C ILE A 431 -19.25 -4.33 2.61
N ASP A 432 -20.08 -3.79 3.50
CA ASP A 432 -21.42 -3.28 3.20
C ASP A 432 -21.41 -2.01 2.32
N LYS A 433 -20.45 -1.11 2.54
CA LYS A 433 -20.31 0.11 1.71
C LYS A 433 -19.84 -0.23 0.30
N VAL A 434 -18.83 -1.08 0.18
CA VAL A 434 -18.26 -1.47 -1.11
C VAL A 434 -19.26 -2.31 -1.92
N GLY A 435 -20.07 -3.17 -1.28
CA GLY A 435 -21.14 -3.93 -1.94
C GLY A 435 -22.22 -3.06 -2.60
N ARG A 436 -22.54 -1.89 -2.02
CA ARG A 436 -23.48 -0.94 -2.63
C ARG A 436 -22.93 -0.29 -3.90
N PHE A 437 -21.60 -0.12 -4.02
CA PHE A 437 -20.95 0.41 -5.21
C PHE A 437 -20.84 -0.60 -6.35
N SER A 438 -20.75 -1.90 -6.05
CA SER A 438 -20.70 -2.97 -7.05
C SER A 438 -22.07 -3.34 -7.64
N GLY A 439 -23.17 -2.75 -7.12
CA GLY A 439 -24.53 -3.09 -7.52
C GLY A 439 -25.00 -4.45 -7.00
N ALA A 440 -24.27 -5.05 -6.06
CA ALA A 440 -24.70 -6.27 -5.39
C ALA A 440 -25.86 -5.96 -4.43
N PRO A 441 -26.89 -6.81 -4.35
CA PRO A 441 -27.95 -6.63 -3.36
C PRO A 441 -27.34 -6.67 -1.95
N ALA A 442 -27.78 -5.74 -1.09
CA ALA A 442 -27.40 -5.75 0.32
C ALA A 442 -27.79 -7.11 0.94
N PRO A 443 -26.96 -7.69 1.81
CA PRO A 443 -27.40 -8.86 2.57
C PRO A 443 -28.65 -8.48 3.38
N GLU A 444 -29.75 -9.22 3.17
CA GLU A 444 -30.99 -8.96 3.89
C GLU A 444 -30.80 -9.19 5.40
N PRO A 445 -31.13 -8.22 6.26
CA PRO A 445 -31.09 -8.42 7.70
C PRO A 445 -32.28 -9.28 8.13
N GLY A 446 -31.99 -10.51 8.56
CA GLY A 446 -32.86 -11.29 9.45
C GLY A 446 -34.11 -11.89 8.83
N ARG A 447 -33.98 -13.11 8.31
CA ARG A 447 -35.06 -14.11 8.36
C ARG A 447 -34.52 -15.42 8.94
N THR A 448 -34.75 -15.62 10.23
CA THR A 448 -34.89 -16.96 10.81
C THR A 448 -36.16 -17.62 10.27
N PRO A 449 -36.18 -18.96 10.10
CA PRO A 449 -37.32 -19.68 9.55
C PRO A 449 -38.59 -19.56 10.41
#